data_AF-A0A0F8VSW9-F1
#
_entry.id   AF-A0A0F8VSW9-F1
#
_cell.length_a   1.000
_cell.length_b   1.000
_cell.length_c   1.000
_cell.angle_alpha   90.00
_cell.angle_beta   90.00
_cell.angle_gamma   90.00
#
_symmetry.space_group_name_H-M   'P 1'
#
loop_
_entity.id
_entity.type
_entity.pdbx_description
1 polymer ?
#
loop_
_entity_poly.entity_id
_entity_poly.type
_entity_poly.pdbx_seq_one_letter_code
_entity_poly.pdbx_strand_id
1 'polypeptide(L)'
;MAGRDRRIDPKTKDYIVDENGFRETTRTAITSIYHQLLGEKNQWAGDPDAGSEFFLLERAKNPIDSPRVIRDIIGRALQPIVDEGRITLATFEQERLIDRVNTEVTTEDIQTGETLDLVDLLPFIA
;
A
#
# COMPACT_ATOMS: atom_id res chain seq x y z
N MET A 1 10.00 -6.02 -14.05
CA MET A 1 11.46 -5.90 -14.28
C MET A 1 12.04 -5.14 -13.11
N ALA A 2 12.92 -5.78 -12.32
CA ALA A 2 13.61 -5.10 -11.23
C ALA A 2 14.33 -3.83 -11.73
N GLY A 3 14.18 -2.71 -11.01
CA GLY A 3 14.89 -1.45 -11.28
C GLY A 3 14.21 -0.48 -12.26
N ARG A 4 12.94 -0.71 -12.65
CA ARG A 4 12.16 0.27 -13.43
C ARG A 4 11.21 1.11 -12.61
N ASP A 5 10.83 0.63 -11.43
CA ASP A 5 9.84 1.28 -10.59
C ASP A 5 10.46 2.50 -9.92
N ARG A 6 9.69 3.59 -9.81
CA ARG A 6 10.17 4.84 -9.22
C ARG A 6 9.89 4.85 -7.73
N ARG A 7 10.89 5.24 -6.94
CA ARG A 7 10.75 5.30 -5.49
C ARG A 7 9.78 6.42 -5.10
N ILE A 8 8.85 6.10 -4.22
CA ILE A 8 7.89 7.04 -3.63
C ILE A 8 8.30 7.28 -2.18
N ASP A 9 8.25 8.53 -1.74
CA ASP A 9 8.43 8.89 -0.33
C ASP A 9 7.12 8.61 0.44
N PRO A 10 7.14 7.79 1.50
CA PRO A 10 5.96 7.50 2.32
C PRO A 10 5.27 8.72 2.89
N LYS A 11 6.07 9.73 3.28
CA LYS A 11 5.58 10.87 4.05
C LYS A 11 4.90 11.88 3.14
N THR A 12 5.49 12.15 1.99
CA THR A 12 4.97 13.14 1.03
C THR A 12 4.05 12.52 -0.02
N LYS A 13 4.14 11.20 -0.23
CA LYS A 13 3.47 10.46 -1.30
C LYS A 13 3.91 10.88 -2.71
N ASP A 14 5.04 11.60 -2.81
CA ASP A 14 5.64 12.04 -4.07
C ASP A 14 6.83 11.16 -4.47
N TYR A 15 7.18 11.22 -5.76
CA TYR A 15 8.40 10.56 -6.25
C TYR A 15 9.65 11.26 -5.69
N ILE A 16 10.60 10.47 -5.20
CA ILE A 16 11.90 10.99 -4.75
C ILE A 16 12.72 11.37 -5.98
N VAL A 17 13.31 12.57 -5.94
CA VAL A 17 14.16 13.11 -7.00
C VAL A 17 15.59 13.22 -6.48
N ASP A 18 16.55 12.72 -7.26
CA ASP A 18 17.96 12.80 -6.96
C ASP A 18 18.53 14.22 -7.17
N GLU A 19 19.78 14.41 -6.78
CA GLU A 19 20.51 15.68 -6.91
C GLU A 19 20.66 16.19 -8.35
N ASN A 20 20.42 15.33 -9.34
CA ASN A 20 20.48 15.66 -10.77
C ASN A 20 19.08 15.87 -11.39
N GLY A 21 18.01 15.80 -10.60
CA GLY A 21 16.65 15.98 -11.08
C GLY A 21 15.98 14.72 -11.65
N PHE A 22 16.60 13.53 -11.53
CA PHE A 22 16.01 12.27 -11.96
C PHE A 22 15.24 11.60 -10.82
N ARG A 23 14.14 10.92 -11.16
CA ARG A 23 13.39 10.14 -10.17
C ARG A 23 14.18 8.90 -9.76
N GLU A 24 14.40 8.74 -8.46
CA GLU A 24 15.04 7.54 -7.91
C GLU A 24 14.28 6.28 -8.33
N THR A 25 15.00 5.18 -8.47
CA THR A 25 14.42 3.87 -8.80
C THR A 25 14.47 2.93 -7.62
N THR A 26 13.52 2.02 -7.56
CA THR A 26 13.50 0.90 -6.62
C THR A 26 13.51 -0.42 -7.38
N ARG A 27 14.07 -1.44 -6.74
CA ARG A 27 14.04 -2.82 -7.24
C ARG A 27 12.88 -3.63 -6.67
N THR A 28 12.25 -3.12 -5.62
CA THR A 28 11.14 -3.77 -4.93
C THR A 28 9.79 -3.40 -5.54
N ALA A 29 8.77 -4.19 -5.23
CA ALA A 29 7.36 -3.98 -5.56
C ALA A 29 6.71 -2.86 -4.75
N ILE A 30 7.48 -2.14 -3.91
CA ILE A 30 6.96 -1.11 -3.02
C ILE A 30 6.13 -0.07 -3.79
N THR A 31 6.60 0.41 -4.94
CA THR A 31 5.86 1.38 -5.76
C THR A 31 4.51 0.84 -6.25
N SER A 32 4.45 -0.43 -6.63
CA SER A 32 3.19 -1.09 -7.01
C SER A 32 2.25 -1.20 -5.82
N ILE A 33 2.76 -1.53 -4.64
CA ILE A 33 2.00 -1.55 -3.39
C ILE A 33 1.43 -0.15 -3.08
N TYR A 34 2.24 0.91 -3.20
CA TYR A 34 1.78 2.29 -3.02
C TYR A 34 0.59 2.62 -3.93
N HIS A 35 0.70 2.32 -5.23
CA HIS A 35 -0.37 2.61 -6.19
C HIS A 35 -1.64 1.84 -5.90
N GLN A 36 -1.53 0.57 -5.49
CA GLN A 36 -2.69 -0.24 -5.12
C GLN A 36 -3.34 0.25 -3.82
N LEU A 37 -2.57 0.65 -2.81
CA LEU A 37 -3.13 1.09 -1.54
C LEU A 37 -3.67 2.52 -1.61
N LEU A 38 -2.96 3.45 -2.24
CA LEU A 38 -3.31 4.88 -2.24
C LEU A 38 -4.19 5.29 -3.41
N GLY A 39 -4.18 4.54 -4.51
CA GLY A 39 -5.05 4.80 -5.64
C GLY A 39 -6.51 4.55 -5.27
N GLU A 40 -7.43 5.38 -5.77
CA GLU A 40 -8.86 5.11 -5.65
C GLU A 40 -9.26 4.04 -6.68
N LYS A 41 -9.89 2.96 -6.21
CA LYS A 41 -10.34 1.87 -7.08
C LYS A 41 -11.30 2.38 -8.16
N ASN A 42 -11.19 1.85 -9.38
CA ASN A 42 -11.91 2.26 -10.59
C ASN A 42 -11.53 3.65 -11.17
N GLN A 43 -10.52 4.34 -10.63
CA GLN A 43 -10.08 5.63 -11.19
C GLN A 43 -8.92 5.51 -12.19
N TRP A 44 -8.30 4.32 -12.29
CA TRP A 44 -7.18 4.08 -13.19
C TRP A 44 -7.67 3.75 -14.60
N ALA A 45 -7.28 4.57 -15.57
CA ALA A 45 -7.62 4.33 -16.96
C ALA A 45 -6.96 3.04 -17.47
N GLY A 46 -7.78 2.08 -17.91
CA GLY A 46 -7.33 0.80 -18.46
C GLY A 46 -7.14 -0.32 -17.44
N ASP A 47 -7.29 -0.04 -16.14
CA ASP A 47 -7.25 -1.06 -15.08
C ASP A 47 -8.29 -0.73 -13.98
N PRO A 48 -9.48 -1.34 -14.00
CA PRO A 48 -10.52 -1.09 -12.99
C PRO A 48 -10.18 -1.70 -11.62
N ASP A 49 -9.27 -2.67 -11.57
CA ASP A 49 -8.91 -3.37 -10.35
C ASP A 49 -7.76 -2.68 -9.59
N ALA A 50 -7.07 -1.75 -10.25
CA ALA A 50 -6.06 -0.91 -9.62
C ALA A 50 -6.66 0.06 -8.59
N GLY A 51 -6.05 0.07 -7.40
CA GLY A 51 -6.41 0.93 -6.27
C GLY A 51 -7.13 0.19 -5.15
N SER A 52 -7.55 0.95 -4.14
CA SER A 52 -8.22 0.45 -2.95
C SER A 52 -9.52 1.19 -2.67
N GLU A 53 -10.27 0.63 -1.71
CA GLU A 53 -11.53 1.19 -1.22
C GLU A 53 -11.32 2.09 0.01
N PHE A 54 -10.08 2.48 0.33
CA PHE A 54 -9.79 3.28 1.53
C PHE A 54 -10.51 4.62 1.58
N PHE A 55 -10.69 5.28 0.43
CA PHE A 55 -11.45 6.53 0.31
C PHE A 55 -12.91 6.42 0.79
N LEU A 56 -13.51 5.21 0.74
CA LEU A 56 -14.86 4.97 1.27
C LEU A 56 -14.89 5.02 2.80
N LEU A 57 -13.79 4.59 3.44
CA LEU A 57 -13.63 4.70 4.89
C LEU A 57 -13.42 6.15 5.31
N GLU A 58 -12.64 6.93 4.57
CA GLU A 58 -12.45 8.37 4.87
C GLU A 58 -13.77 9.15 4.82
N ARG A 59 -14.67 8.79 3.89
CA ARG A 59 -15.96 9.47 3.69
C ARG A 59 -17.07 8.95 4.60
N ALA A 60 -16.86 7.85 5.32
CA ALA A 60 -17.87 7.27 6.20
C ALA A 60 -18.05 8.11 7.48
N LYS A 61 -19.31 8.27 7.93
CA LYS A 61 -19.61 9.03 9.17
C LYS A 61 -19.10 8.38 10.45
N ASN A 62 -18.88 7.07 10.44
CA ASN A 62 -18.19 6.30 11.48
C ASN A 62 -17.01 5.59 10.81
N PRO A 63 -15.86 6.27 10.65
CA PRO A 63 -14.80 5.81 9.76
C PRO A 63 -14.24 4.43 10.11
N ILE A 64 -14.18 4.04 11.39
CA ILE A 64 -13.41 2.85 11.78
C ILE A 64 -14.00 2.24 13.04
N ASP A 65 -14.49 1.00 12.93
CA ASP A 65 -14.69 0.14 14.10
C ASP A 65 -14.42 -1.36 13.85
N SER A 66 -14.05 -1.71 12.61
CA SER A 66 -13.79 -3.11 12.26
C SER A 66 -12.38 -3.27 11.70
N PRO A 67 -11.40 -3.65 12.54
CA PRO A 67 -10.06 -4.04 12.09
C PRO A 67 -10.10 -5.06 10.94
N ARG A 68 -11.13 -5.92 10.94
CA ARG A 68 -11.43 -6.87 9.86
C ARG A 68 -11.69 -6.19 8.52
N VAL A 69 -12.45 -5.10 8.48
CA VAL A 69 -12.74 -4.38 7.22
C VAL A 69 -11.46 -3.77 6.64
N ILE A 70 -10.62 -3.17 7.48
CA ILE A 70 -9.31 -2.62 7.06
C ILE A 70 -8.45 -3.75 6.46
N ARG A 71 -8.35 -4.88 7.17
CA ARG A 71 -7.60 -6.04 6.69
C ARG A 71 -8.14 -6.57 5.36
N ASP A 72 -9.46 -6.66 5.22
CA ASP A 72 -10.09 -7.15 3.99
C ASP A 72 -9.84 -6.20 2.81
N ILE A 73 -9.85 -4.87 3.03
CA ILE A 73 -9.54 -3.88 1.98
C ILE A 73 -8.08 -3.99 1.55
N ILE A 74 -7.14 -4.05 2.49
CA ILE A 74 -5.71 -4.19 2.19
C ILE A 74 -5.45 -5.50 1.44
N GLY A 75 -6.01 -6.61 1.95
CA GLY A 75 -5.89 -7.91 1.30
C GLY A 75 -6.38 -7.88 -0.15
N ARG A 76 -7.56 -7.30 -0.40
CA ARG A 76 -8.09 -7.14 -1.77
C ARG A 76 -7.20 -6.27 -2.66
N ALA A 77 -6.68 -5.16 -2.14
CA ALA A 77 -5.82 -4.25 -2.90
C ALA A 77 -4.46 -4.87 -3.24
N LEU A 78 -3.91 -5.72 -2.35
CA LEU A 78 -2.62 -6.38 -2.57
C LEU A 78 -2.71 -7.68 -3.37
N GLN A 79 -3.89 -8.29 -3.45
CA GLN A 79 -4.09 -9.58 -4.13
C GLN A 79 -3.57 -9.61 -5.58
N PRO A 80 -3.75 -8.58 -6.42
CA PRO A 80 -3.18 -8.59 -7.77
C PRO A 80 -1.65 -8.73 -7.78
N ILE A 81 -0.96 -8.09 -6.83
CA ILE A 81 0.51 -8.13 -6.72
C ILE A 81 0.98 -9.52 -6.23
N VAL A 82 0.18 -10.15 -5.37
CA VAL A 82 0.39 -11.55 -4.92
C VAL A 82 0.18 -12.51 -6.08
N ASP A 83 -0.89 -12.34 -6.86
CA ASP A 83 -1.24 -13.20 -8.01
C ASP A 83 -0.20 -13.08 -9.14
N GLU A 84 0.40 -11.91 -9.32
CA GLU A 84 1.55 -11.69 -10.20
C GLU A 84 2.85 -12.35 -9.70
N GLY A 85 2.87 -12.87 -8.46
CA GLY A 85 4.03 -13.50 -7.84
C GLY A 85 5.15 -12.51 -7.52
N ARG A 86 4.81 -11.24 -7.25
CA ARG A 86 5.80 -10.21 -6.88
C ARG A 86 6.02 -10.11 -5.38
N ILE A 87 4.99 -10.36 -4.59
CA ILE A 87 5.06 -10.34 -3.12
C ILE A 87 4.41 -11.57 -2.52
N THR A 88 4.80 -11.91 -1.29
CA THR A 88 4.12 -12.91 -0.47
C THR A 88 2.79 -12.38 0.08
N LEU A 89 2.01 -13.26 0.72
CA LEU A 89 0.79 -12.84 1.39
C LEU A 89 1.14 -11.94 2.58
N ALA A 90 0.49 -10.77 2.64
CA ALA A 90 0.75 -9.81 3.71
C ALA A 90 0.36 -10.36 5.09
N THR A 91 1.22 -10.10 6.07
CA THR A 91 0.96 -10.35 7.49
C THR A 91 0.45 -9.07 8.14
N PHE A 92 -0.50 -9.21 9.07
CA PHE A 92 -1.20 -8.09 9.69
C PHE A 92 -1.07 -8.20 11.21
N GLU A 93 -0.59 -7.14 11.83
CA GLU A 93 -0.69 -6.94 13.27
C GLU A 93 -1.61 -5.75 13.53
N GLN A 94 -2.65 -5.95 14.35
CA GLN A 94 -3.65 -4.91 14.60
C GLN A 94 -3.83 -4.70 16.09
N GLU A 95 -3.76 -3.43 16.50
CA GLU A 95 -4.02 -3.01 17.87
C GLU A 95 -5.23 -2.07 17.88
N ARG A 96 -6.26 -2.43 18.65
CA ARG A 96 -7.42 -1.55 18.84
C ARG A 96 -7.14 -0.61 20.01
N LEU A 97 -7.14 0.68 19.70
CA LEU A 97 -7.07 1.77 20.67
C LEU A 97 -8.48 2.34 20.91
N ILE A 98 -8.60 3.31 21.82
CA ILE A 98 -9.89 3.85 22.26
C ILE A 98 -10.64 4.54 21.11
N ASP A 99 -9.91 5.23 20.24
CA ASP A 99 -10.43 6.08 19.17
C ASP A 99 -9.93 5.70 17.77
N ARG A 100 -9.06 4.68 17.66
CA ARG A 100 -8.41 4.29 16.41
C ARG A 100 -8.00 2.82 16.38
N VAL A 101 -7.64 2.33 15.20
CA VAL A 101 -7.06 1.00 15.00
C VAL A 101 -5.69 1.19 14.37
N ASN A 102 -4.64 0.79 15.08
CA ASN A 102 -3.31 0.67 14.50
C ASN A 102 -3.23 -0.64 13.69
N THR A 103 -2.65 -0.62 12.49
CA THR A 103 -2.55 -1.79 11.60
C THR A 103 -1.17 -1.86 10.96
N GLU A 104 -0.27 -2.64 11.54
CA GLU A 104 1.03 -2.89 10.93
C GLU A 104 0.87 -3.98 9.86
N VAL A 105 1.47 -3.74 8.70
CA VAL A 105 1.40 -4.66 7.56
C VAL A 105 2.79 -4.90 7.04
N THR A 106 3.17 -6.16 6.99
CA THR A 106 4.46 -6.60 6.47
C THR A 106 4.26 -7.59 5.33
N THR A 107 5.12 -7.52 4.33
CA THR A 107 5.14 -8.48 3.23
C THR A 107 6.58 -8.71 2.79
N GLU A 108 6.84 -9.78 2.05
CA GLU A 108 8.15 -10.03 1.44
C GLU A 108 8.06 -9.82 -0.07
N ASP A 109 9.04 -9.12 -0.64
CA ASP A 109 9.24 -9.04 -2.08
C ASP A 109 9.91 -10.33 -2.57
N ILE A 110 9.25 -11.06 -3.46
CA ILE A 110 9.73 -12.36 -3.95
C ILE A 110 10.95 -12.20 -4.86
N GLN A 111 11.09 -11.05 -5.55
CA GLN A 111 12.18 -10.82 -6.50
C GLN A 111 13.48 -10.44 -5.79
N THR A 112 13.40 -9.65 -4.71
CA THR A 112 14.58 -9.19 -3.98
C THR A 112 14.84 -9.96 -2.68
N GLY A 113 13.82 -10.65 -2.13
CA GLY A 113 13.85 -11.26 -0.80
C GLY A 113 13.79 -10.22 0.33
N GLU A 114 13.48 -8.96 0.02
CA GLU A 114 13.41 -7.90 1.01
C GLU A 114 12.05 -7.89 1.72
N THR A 115 12.07 -7.77 3.04
CA THR A 115 10.86 -7.49 3.82
C THR A 115 10.47 -6.03 3.65
N LEU A 116 9.21 -5.80 3.29
CA LEU A 116 8.61 -4.48 3.11
C LEU A 116 7.65 -4.22 4.27
N ASP A 117 7.95 -3.17 5.04
CA ASP A 117 7.08 -2.62 6.07
C ASP A 117 6.21 -1.51 5.46
N LEU A 118 4.89 -1.64 5.63
CA LEU A 118 3.87 -0.79 5.04
C LEU A 118 3.17 0.10 6.07
N VAL A 119 3.70 0.23 7.30
CA VAL A 119 3.09 1.06 8.36
C VAL A 119 2.83 2.50 7.90
N ASP A 120 3.80 3.12 7.23
CA ASP A 120 3.69 4.51 6.77
C ASP A 120 2.71 4.71 5.59
N LEU A 121 2.15 3.62 5.04
CA LEU A 121 1.30 3.66 3.84
C LEU A 121 -0.17 3.82 4.12
N LEU A 122 -0.60 3.53 5.34
CA LEU A 122 -2.00 3.39 5.64
C LEU A 122 -2.54 4.72 6.20
N PRO A 123 -3.53 5.35 5.53
CA PRO A 123 -3.98 6.70 5.86
C PRO A 123 -4.63 6.86 7.24
N PHE A 124 -4.75 5.78 8.01
CA PHE A 124 -5.47 5.72 9.29
C PHE A 124 -4.59 5.35 10.48
N ILE A 125 -3.28 5.36 10.30
CA ILE A 125 -2.31 4.98 11.32
C ILE A 125 -1.45 6.18 11.68
N ALA A 126 -1.89 6.89 12.71
CA ALA A 126 -1.07 7.75 13.55
C ALA A 126 -1.70 7.79 14.92
#